data_AF-A0A386PT64-F1
#
_entry.id   AF-A0A386PT64-F1
#
_cell.length_a   1.000
_cell.length_b   1.000
_cell.length_c   1.000
_cell.angle_alpha   90.00
_cell.angle_beta   90.00
_cell.angle_gamma   90.00
#
_symmetry.space_group_name_H-M   'P 1'
#
loop_
_entity.id
_entity.type
_entity.pdbx_description
1 polymer ?
#
loop_
_entity_poly.entity_id
_entity_poly.type
_entity_poly.pdbx_seq_one_letter_code
_entity_poly.pdbx_strand_id
1 'polypeptide(L)' 'MEKTKLSWYTMIVTFLAGIGSFGLIALLGSSIDSNGILHEPFFLSPMGYFFLLISLISGLIHLYQRNH' A
#
# COMPACT_ATOMS: atom_id res chain seq x y z
N MET A 1 16.20 13.49 -15.98
CA MET A 1 15.56 14.00 -14.74
C MET A 1 14.08 13.62 -14.59
N GLU A 2 13.38 13.13 -15.63
CA GLU A 2 11.94 12.81 -15.49
C GLU A 2 11.67 11.48 -14.76
N LYS A 3 12.53 10.47 -14.92
CA LYS A 3 12.33 9.13 -14.33
C LYS A 3 12.34 9.15 -12.78
N THR A 4 13.18 9.99 -12.17
CA THR A 4 13.25 10.13 -10.72
C THR A 4 12.05 10.85 -10.13
N LYS A 5 11.49 11.84 -10.84
CA LYS A 5 10.24 12.50 -10.43
C LYS A 5 9.06 11.53 -10.49
N LEU A 6 8.95 10.74 -11.56
CA LEU A 6 7.90 9.74 -11.70
C LEU A 6 7.94 8.71 -10.56
N SER A 7 9.13 8.21 -10.20
CA SER A 7 9.34 7.27 -9.08
C SER A 7 8.92 7.81 -7.71
N TRP A 8 9.02 9.13 -7.51
CA TRP A 8 8.62 9.77 -6.26
C TRP A 8 7.10 9.93 -6.16
N TYR A 9 6.44 10.34 -7.25
CA TYR A 9 4.98 10.42 -7.29
C TYR A 9 4.33 9.05 -7.12
N THR A 10 4.86 8.01 -7.77
CA THR A 10 4.35 6.63 -7.59
C THR A 10 4.48 6.17 -6.14
N MET A 11 5.60 6.45 -5.48
CA MET A 11 5.78 6.13 -4.06
C MET A 11 4.74 6.83 -3.18
N ILE A 12 4.55 8.15 -3.32
CA ILE A 12 3.58 8.90 -2.49
C ILE A 12 2.16 8.40 -2.71
N VAL A 13 1.73 8.25 -3.96
CA VAL A 13 0.35 7.86 -4.28
C VAL A 13 0.05 6.46 -3.76
N THR A 14 0.97 5.50 -3.96
CA THR A 14 0.79 4.13 -3.47
C THR A 14 0.87 4.05 -1.95
N PHE A 15 1.72 4.85 -1.30
CA PHE A 15 1.75 4.93 0.17
C PHE A 15 0.44 5.44 0.75
N LEU A 16 -0.09 6.54 0.20
CA LEU A 16 -1.37 7.11 0.61
C LEU A 16 -2.53 6.15 0.35
N ALA A 17 -2.52 5.45 -0.79
CA ALA A 17 -3.52 4.42 -1.11
C ALA A 17 -3.46 3.23 -0.12
N GLY A 18 -2.25 2.80 0.26
CA GLY A 18 -2.04 1.77 1.27
C GLY A 18 -2.62 2.16 2.63
N ILE A 19 -2.22 3.33 3.14
CA ILE A 19 -2.74 3.86 4.42
C ILE A 19 -4.26 4.06 4.36
N GLY A 20 -4.76 4.65 3.27
CA GLY A 20 -6.19 4.86 3.06
C GLY A 20 -6.99 3.56 3.09
N SER A 21 -6.42 2.46 2.54
CA SER A 21 -7.05 1.13 2.58
C SER A 21 -7.20 0.62 4.02
N PHE A 22 -6.20 0.80 4.88
CA PHE A 22 -6.31 0.46 6.30
C PHE A 22 -7.29 1.36 7.05
N GLY A 23 -7.37 2.64 6.73
CA GLY A 23 -8.39 3.54 7.26
C GLY A 23 -9.80 3.11 6.87
N LEU A 24 -9.99 2.66 5.63
CA LEU A 24 -11.25 2.12 5.13
C LEU A 24 -11.65 0.81 5.82
N ILE A 25 -10.70 -0.07 6.14
CA ILE A 25 -10.97 -1.28 6.95
C ILE A 25 -11.55 -0.93 8.31
N ALA A 26 -11.00 0.10 8.97
CA ALA A 26 -11.50 0.56 10.26
C ALA A 26 -12.92 1.14 10.18
N LEU A 27 -13.29 1.74 9.05
CA LEU A 27 -14.62 2.33 8.83
C LEU A 27 -15.68 1.31 8.40
N LEU A 28 -15.31 0.40 7.50
CA LEU A 28 -16.22 -0.61 6.93
C LEU A 28 -16.40 -1.81 7.86
N GLY A 29 -15.43 -2.04 8.75
CA GLY A 29 -15.39 -3.18 9.64
C GLY A 29 -14.98 -4.46 8.92
N SER A 30 -14.47 -5.41 9.69
CA SER A 30 -14.27 -6.79 9.27
C SER A 30 -14.75 -7.72 10.38
N SER A 31 -15.24 -8.89 10.02
CA SER A 31 -15.62 -9.92 10.97
C SER A 31 -14.82 -11.19 10.73
N ILE A 32 -14.50 -11.89 11.81
CA ILE A 32 -13.86 -13.20 11.75
C ILE A 32 -14.95 -14.22 12.03
N ASP A 33 -15.17 -15.14 11.08
CA ASP A 33 -16.08 -16.26 11.28
C ASP A 33 -15.52 -17.25 12.32
N SER A 34 -16.40 -18.07 12.87
CA SER A 34 -16.12 -19.22 13.73
C SER A 34 -15.00 -20.14 13.23
N ASN A 35 -14.79 -20.22 11.91
CA ASN A 35 -13.71 -20.99 11.29
C ASN A 35 -12.37 -20.23 11.20
N GLY A 36 -12.27 -19.02 11.75
CA GLY A 36 -11.08 -18.16 11.68
C GLY A 36 -10.89 -17.47 10.32
N ILE A 37 -11.90 -17.50 9.45
CA ILE A 37 -11.85 -16.84 8.15
C ILE A 37 -12.24 -15.38 8.30
N LEU A 38 -11.39 -14.49 7.77
CA LEU A 38 -11.64 -13.07 7.74
C LEU A 38 -12.61 -12.71 6.61
N HIS A 39 -13.78 -12.21 6.97
CA HIS A 39 -14.76 -11.66 6.05
C HIS A 39 -14.60 -10.15 5.97
N GLU A 40 -14.04 -9.69 4.85
CA GLU A 40 -13.90 -8.28 4.51
C GLU A 40 -14.74 -7.96 3.26
N PRO A 41 -15.37 -6.78 3.17
CA PRO A 41 -16.24 -6.44 2.06
C PRO A 41 -15.50 -6.23 0.72
N PHE A 42 -14.19 -5.89 0.74
CA PHE A 42 -13.45 -5.50 -0.49
C PHE A 42 -11.99 -5.97 -0.55
N PHE A 43 -11.56 -6.99 0.20
CA PHE A 43 -10.15 -7.43 0.23
C PHE A 43 -9.16 -6.28 0.50
N LEU A 44 -9.58 -5.31 1.33
CA LEU A 44 -8.82 -4.10 1.61
C LEU A 44 -7.52 -4.41 2.34
N SER A 45 -7.46 -5.49 3.15
CA SER A 45 -6.23 -5.86 3.86
C SER A 45 -5.15 -6.31 2.87
N PRO A 46 -5.38 -7.34 2.02
CA PRO A 46 -4.43 -7.72 0.98
C PRO A 46 -4.02 -6.57 0.06
N MET A 47 -4.98 -5.73 -0.33
CA MET A 47 -4.74 -4.62 -1.25
C MET A 47 -3.93 -3.48 -0.61
N GLY A 48 -4.17 -3.19 0.68
CA GLY A 48 -3.39 -2.25 1.47
C GLY A 48 -1.92 -2.67 1.58
N TYR A 49 -1.66 -3.94 1.90
CA TYR A 49 -0.28 -4.47 1.93
C TYR A 49 0.38 -4.41 0.54
N PHE A 50 -0.37 -4.71 -0.52
CA PHE A 50 0.15 -4.64 -1.89
C PHE A 50 0.61 -3.22 -2.26
N PHE A 51 -0.19 -2.20 -1.94
CA PHE A 51 0.19 -0.80 -2.18
C PHE A 51 1.39 -0.36 -1.34
N LEU A 52 1.46 -0.76 -0.07
CA LEU A 52 2.62 -0.49 0.78
C LEU A 52 3.89 -1.16 0.24
N LEU A 53 3.78 -2.38 -0.29
CA LEU A 53 4.89 -3.10 -0.89
C LEU A 53 5.41 -2.38 -2.15
N ILE A 54 4.51 -1.91 -3.02
CA ILE A 54 4.90 -1.11 -4.20
C ILE A 54 5.61 0.19 -3.76
N SER A 55 5.06 0.89 -2.76
CA SER A 55 5.68 2.09 -2.21
C SER A 55 7.08 1.80 -1.68
N LEU A 56 7.26 0.70 -0.94
CA LEU A 56 8.55 0.31 -0.39
C LEU A 56 9.57 0.04 -1.50
N ILE A 57 9.20 -0.75 -2.51
CA ILE A 57 10.08 -1.08 -3.64
C ILE A 57 10.44 0.20 -4.41
N SER A 58 9.46 1.06 -4.70
CA SER A 58 9.68 2.32 -5.40
C SER A 58 10.61 3.25 -4.60
N GLY A 59 10.48 3.29 -3.27
CA GLY A 59 11.36 4.04 -2.38
C GLY A 59 12.78 3.47 -2.32
N LEU A 60 12.93 2.14 -2.26
CA LEU A 60 14.24 1.46 -2.29
C LEU A 60 14.97 1.70 -3.61
N ILE A 61 14.27 1.61 -4.74
CA ILE A 61 14.83 1.91 -6.06
C ILE A 61 15.30 3.37 -6.11
N HIS A 62 14.50 4.30 -5.59
CA HIS A 62 14.87 5.71 -5.55
C HIS A 62 16.09 5.97 -4.66
N LEU A 63 16.16 5.32 -3.50
CA LEU A 63 17.31 5.43 -2.59
C LEU A 63 18.58 4.86 -3.24
N TYR A 64 18.47 3.72 -3.91
CA TYR A 64 19.59 3.10 -4.63
C TYR A 64 20.12 4.01 -5.74
N GLN A 65 19.22 4.58 -6.57
CA GLN A 65 19.57 5.54 -7.63
C GLN A 65 20.12 6.87 -7.11
N ARG A 66 19.87 7.22 -5.85
CA ARG A 66 20.42 8.43 -5.23
C ARG A 66 21.84 8.23 -4.71
N ASN A 67 22.17 6.99 -4.35
CA ASN A 67 23.43 6.62 -3.70
C ASN A 67 24.49 6.04 -4.68
N HIS A 68 24.14 5.92 -5.96
CA HIS A 68 25.02 5.58 -7.10
C HIS A 68 24.82 6.63 -8.19
#